data_AF-A0A3M3M2J6-F1
#
_entry.id   AF-A0A3M3M2J6-F1
#
_cell.length_a   1.000
_cell.length_b   1.000
_cell.length_c   1.000
_cell.angle_alpha   90.00
_cell.angle_beta   90.00
_cell.angle_gamma   90.00
#
_symmetry.space_group_name_H-M   'P 1'
#
loop_
_entity.id
_entity.type
_entity.pdbx_description
1 polymer ?
#
loop_
_entity_poly.entity_id
_entity_poly.type
_entity_poly.pdbx_seq_one_letter_code
_entity_poly.pdbx_strand_id
1 'polypeptide(L)'
;MSFIRSLINSQILKFKEHSMSNVPLSSNPGRLKSLVFGLYFFALLMMALFPPFYLNVSGSSVLVLGIPLPIFYWILIAVLMGLGLWVLYVVEFLLGEIPEEGDAP
;
A
#
# COMPACT_ATOMS: atom_id res chain seq x y z
N MET A 1 -34.33 45.30 -11.07
CA MET A 1 -33.84 44.00 -11.60
C MET A 1 -32.44 43.57 -11.13
N SER A 2 -31.63 44.44 -10.51
CA SER A 2 -30.25 44.11 -10.07
C SER A 2 -30.18 43.22 -8.82
N PHE A 3 -31.06 43.45 -7.83
CA PHE A 3 -31.01 42.75 -6.54
C PHE A 3 -31.29 41.25 -6.62
N ILE A 4 -32.28 40.85 -7.44
CA ILE A 4 -32.66 39.44 -7.62
C ILE A 4 -31.51 38.65 -8.27
N ARG A 5 -30.81 39.24 -9.25
CA ARG A 5 -29.62 38.63 -9.87
C ARG A 5 -28.46 38.49 -8.88
N SER A 6 -28.26 39.48 -8.01
CA SER A 6 -27.23 39.43 -6.96
C SER A 6 -27.51 38.33 -5.93
N LEU A 7 -28.77 38.18 -5.50
CA LEU A 7 -29.18 37.17 -4.54
C LEU A 7 -29.00 35.74 -5.11
N ILE A 8 -29.38 35.53 -6.37
CA ILE A 8 -29.22 34.22 -7.04
C ILE A 8 -27.74 33.83 -7.15
N ASN A 9 -26.87 34.76 -7.54
CA ASN A 9 -25.43 34.48 -7.65
C ASN A 9 -24.79 34.19 -6.29
N SER A 10 -25.21 34.87 -5.22
CA SER A 10 -24.71 34.63 -3.86
C SER A 10 -25.06 33.23 -3.35
N GLN A 11 -26.30 32.76 -3.61
CA GLN A 11 -26.71 31.41 -3.21
C GLN A 11 -26.01 30.31 -4.02
N ILE A 12 -25.77 30.54 -5.32
CA ILE A 12 -25.02 29.60 -6.18
C ILE A 12 -23.56 29.49 -5.73
N LEU A 13 -22.92 30.62 -5.37
CA LEU A 13 -21.57 30.62 -4.83
C LEU A 13 -21.47 29.87 -3.50
N LYS A 14 -22.41 30.14 -2.58
CA LYS A 14 -22.45 29.47 -1.27
C LYS A 14 -22.67 27.96 -1.37
N PHE A 15 -23.51 27.52 -2.32
CA PHE A 15 -23.71 26.11 -2.63
C PHE A 15 -22.46 25.48 -3.25
N LYS A 16 -21.79 26.19 -4.17
CA LYS A 16 -20.55 25.74 -4.81
C LYS A 16 -19.40 25.59 -3.81
N GLU A 17 -19.25 26.52 -2.85
CA GLU A 17 -18.26 26.44 -1.77
C GLU A 17 -18.53 25.23 -0.86
N HIS A 18 -19.79 25.01 -0.47
CA HIS A 18 -20.18 23.89 0.41
C HIS A 18 -20.12 22.52 -0.29
N SER A 19 -20.21 22.46 -1.62
CA SER A 19 -19.94 21.24 -2.40
C SER A 19 -18.45 20.98 -2.59
N MET A 20 -17.60 22.02 -2.64
CA MET A 20 -16.14 21.86 -2.77
C MET A 20 -15.45 21.52 -1.44
N SER A 21 -16.10 21.70 -0.28
CA SER A 21 -15.57 21.28 1.04
C SER A 21 -15.70 19.79 1.35
N ASN A 22 -16.49 19.05 0.56
CA ASN A 22 -16.86 17.65 0.85
C ASN A 22 -16.18 16.64 -0.08
N VAL A 23 -15.05 16.99 -0.66
CA VAL A 23 -14.19 16.01 -1.37
C VAL A 23 -13.08 15.59 -0.40
N PRO A 24 -13.26 14.53 0.40
CA PRO A 24 -12.14 13.93 1.11
C PRO A 24 -11.31 13.16 0.09
N LEU A 25 -10.37 13.85 -0.54
CA LEU A 25 -9.30 13.19 -1.28
C LEU A 25 -8.01 13.97 -1.14
N SER A 26 -7.65 14.26 0.11
CA SER A 26 -6.23 14.25 0.46
C SER A 26 -5.77 12.78 0.50
N SER A 27 -5.67 12.16 -0.67
CA SER A 27 -4.84 10.99 -0.82
C SER A 27 -3.40 11.47 -0.72
N ASN A 28 -2.89 11.64 0.50
CA ASN A 28 -1.47 11.84 0.70
C ASN A 28 -0.78 10.61 0.06
N PRO A 29 -0.05 10.75 -1.07
CA PRO A 29 0.44 9.60 -1.82
C PRO A 29 1.32 8.69 -0.95
N GLY A 30 2.05 9.27 0.02
CA GLY A 30 2.82 8.52 1.01
C GLY A 30 1.97 7.65 1.96
N ARG A 31 0.76 8.08 2.35
CA ARG A 31 -0.13 7.27 3.19
C ARG A 31 -0.71 6.07 2.44
N LEU A 32 -1.05 6.24 1.16
CA LEU A 32 -1.56 5.15 0.34
C LEU A 32 -0.47 4.09 0.10
N LYS A 33 0.76 4.53 -0.23
CA LYS A 33 1.96 3.70 -0.32
C LYS A 33 2.14 2.85 0.95
N SER A 34 2.24 3.47 2.13
CA SER A 34 2.47 2.74 3.38
C SER A 34 1.34 1.77 3.71
N LEU A 35 0.09 2.10 3.35
CA LEU A 35 -1.04 1.20 3.56
C LEU A 35 -0.96 -0.03 2.65
N VAL A 36 -0.63 0.16 1.36
CA VAL A 36 -0.51 -0.94 0.38
C VAL A 36 0.65 -1.86 0.72
N PHE A 37 1.85 -1.31 0.92
CA PHE A 37 3.02 -2.11 1.30
C PHE A 37 2.87 -2.71 2.70
N GLY A 38 2.29 -1.97 3.65
CA GLY A 38 1.98 -2.47 4.99
C GLY A 38 1.03 -3.67 4.94
N LEU A 39 -0.05 -3.59 4.14
CA LEU A 39 -0.98 -4.70 3.96
C LEU A 39 -0.33 -5.89 3.25
N TYR A 40 0.54 -5.64 2.26
CA TYR A 40 1.32 -6.67 1.58
C TYR A 40 2.23 -7.43 2.55
N PHE A 41 3.04 -6.73 3.35
CA PHE A 41 3.91 -7.37 4.34
C PHE A 41 3.11 -8.01 5.47
N PHE A 42 1.99 -7.42 5.87
CA PHE A 42 1.11 -8.03 6.87
C PHE A 42 0.50 -9.34 6.38
N ALA A 43 0.07 -9.41 5.11
CA ALA A 43 -0.42 -10.64 4.51
C ALA A 43 0.68 -11.70 4.43
N LEU A 44 1.90 -11.33 4.01
CA LEU A 44 3.05 -12.23 4.04
C LEU A 44 3.40 -12.70 5.45
N LEU A 45 3.31 -11.81 6.45
CA LEU A 45 3.53 -12.13 7.86
C LEU A 45 2.47 -13.11 8.35
N MET A 46 1.19 -12.87 8.08
CA MET A 46 0.10 -13.79 8.44
C MET A 46 0.27 -15.15 7.79
N MET A 47 0.71 -15.17 6.52
CA MET A 47 1.03 -16.38 5.76
C MET A 47 2.27 -17.12 6.32
N ALA A 48 3.21 -16.41 6.93
CA ALA A 48 4.37 -16.98 7.62
C ALA A 48 4.03 -17.48 9.04
N LEU A 49 3.21 -16.74 9.79
CA LEU A 49 2.89 -17.00 11.20
C LEU A 49 1.86 -18.13 11.36
N PHE A 50 0.78 -18.04 10.59
CA PHE A 50 -0.20 -19.10 10.48
C PHE A 50 0.06 -19.74 9.14
N PRO A 51 0.48 -21.00 9.12
CA PRO A 51 0.63 -21.64 7.86
C PRO A 51 -0.67 -22.40 7.55
N PRO A 52 -1.64 -21.80 6.83
CA PRO A 52 -2.86 -22.50 6.43
C PRO A 52 -2.54 -23.79 5.64
N PHE A 53 -1.34 -23.85 5.03
CA PHE A 53 -0.85 -24.99 4.26
C PHE A 53 0.13 -25.90 5.02
N TYR A 54 0.98 -25.41 5.93
CA TYR A 54 2.00 -26.24 6.58
C TYR A 54 1.38 -27.37 7.40
N LEU A 55 0.28 -27.12 8.11
CA LEU A 55 -0.41 -28.15 8.89
C LEU A 55 -1.25 -29.10 8.02
N ASN A 56 -1.86 -28.61 6.94
CA ASN A 56 -2.59 -29.43 5.97
C ASN A 56 -1.67 -30.37 5.17
N VAL A 57 -0.39 -30.00 5.04
CA VAL A 57 0.64 -30.76 4.30
C VAL A 57 1.63 -31.44 5.27
N SER A 58 1.49 -31.28 6.59
CA SER A 58 2.44 -31.83 7.58
C SER A 58 2.49 -33.37 7.63
N GLY A 59 1.56 -34.05 6.96
CA GLY A 59 1.59 -35.51 6.72
C GLY A 59 1.83 -35.91 5.26
N SER A 60 2.03 -34.95 4.37
CA SER A 60 2.11 -35.17 2.92
C SER A 60 3.55 -35.05 2.45
N SER A 61 4.09 -36.14 1.87
CA SER A 61 5.46 -36.26 1.35
C SER A 61 5.65 -35.57 -0.02
N VAL A 62 4.88 -34.53 -0.30
CA VAL A 62 4.99 -33.81 -1.57
C VAL A 62 6.31 -33.06 -1.61
N LEU A 63 7.15 -33.47 -2.55
CA LEU A 63 8.45 -32.87 -2.84
C LEU A 63 8.29 -31.97 -4.06
N VAL A 64 8.76 -30.74 -3.95
CA VAL A 64 8.88 -29.81 -5.08
C VAL A 64 10.37 -29.66 -5.35
N LEU A 65 10.83 -30.10 -6.53
CA LEU A 65 12.26 -30.07 -6.92
C LEU A 65 13.19 -30.78 -5.92
N GLY A 66 12.69 -31.81 -5.22
CA GLY A 66 13.44 -32.53 -4.18
C GLY A 66 13.48 -31.85 -2.81
N ILE A 67 12.85 -30.68 -2.67
CA ILE A 67 12.71 -29.95 -1.41
C ILE A 67 11.30 -30.21 -0.84
N PRO A 68 11.17 -30.52 0.47
CA PRO A 68 9.87 -30.60 1.11
C PRO A 68 9.04 -29.34 0.87
N LEU A 69 7.77 -29.51 0.48
CA LEU A 69 6.86 -28.40 0.20
C LEU A 69 6.83 -27.30 1.31
N PRO A 70 6.93 -27.63 2.61
CA PRO A 70 7.05 -26.64 3.67
C PRO A 70 8.28 -25.72 3.57
N ILE A 71 9.44 -26.28 3.19
CA ILE A 71 10.68 -25.51 3.05
C ILE A 71 10.61 -24.61 1.83
N PHE A 72 10.11 -25.15 0.70
CA PHE A 72 9.90 -24.36 -0.51
C PHE A 72 8.97 -23.15 -0.25
N TYR A 73 7.90 -23.35 0.52
CA TYR A 73 6.97 -22.31 0.92
C TYR A 73 7.64 -21.19 1.73
N TRP A 74 8.49 -21.53 2.71
CA TRP A 74 9.26 -20.56 3.47
C TRP A 74 10.21 -19.74 2.59
N ILE A 75 10.90 -20.41 1.67
CA ILE A 75 11.78 -19.75 0.70
C ILE A 75 10.98 -18.79 -0.19
N LEU A 76 9.81 -19.21 -0.68
CA LEU A 76 8.95 -18.36 -1.50
C LEU A 76 8.51 -17.10 -0.76
N ILE A 77 8.11 -17.23 0.52
CA ILE A 77 7.74 -16.07 1.36
C ILE A 77 8.94 -15.14 1.55
N ALA A 78 10.13 -15.68 1.82
CA ALA A 78 11.34 -14.88 1.98
C ALA A 78 11.70 -14.11 0.71
N VAL A 79 11.57 -14.75 -0.46
CA VAL A 79 11.78 -14.11 -1.77
C VAL A 79 10.75 -13.01 -2.01
N LEU A 80 9.46 -13.28 -1.79
CA LEU A 80 8.40 -12.29 -1.94
C LEU A 80 8.58 -11.10 -0.98
N MET A 81 9.02 -11.36 0.24
CA MET A 81 9.36 -10.31 1.21
C MET A 81 10.51 -9.44 0.70
N GLY A 82 11.62 -10.06 0.27
CA GLY A 82 12.77 -9.34 -0.29
C GLY A 82 12.41 -8.52 -1.53
N LEU A 83 11.58 -9.07 -2.42
CA LEU A 83 11.10 -8.38 -3.62
C LEU A 83 10.19 -7.19 -3.25
N GLY A 84 9.33 -7.34 -2.24
CA GLY A 84 8.52 -6.24 -1.72
C GLY A 84 9.36 -5.10 -1.16
N LEU A 85 10.41 -5.41 -0.40
CA LEU A 85 11.37 -4.43 0.12
C LEU A 85 12.13 -3.73 -1.01
N TRP A 86 12.59 -4.48 -2.00
CA TRP A 86 13.24 -3.92 -3.19
C TRP A 86 12.33 -2.93 -3.91
N VAL A 87 11.09 -3.33 -4.21
CA VAL A 87 10.14 -2.48 -4.92
C VAL A 87 9.80 -1.25 -4.10
N LEU A 88 9.61 -1.40 -2.78
CA LEU A 88 9.40 -0.26 -1.90
C LEU A 88 10.58 0.71 -2.02
N TYR A 89 11.81 0.24 -1.88
CA TYR A 89 13.03 1.04 -2.01
C TYR A 89 13.12 1.78 -3.35
N VAL A 90 12.87 1.10 -4.47
CA VAL A 90 12.85 1.72 -5.81
C VAL A 90 11.77 2.80 -5.89
N VAL A 91 10.59 2.57 -5.32
CA VAL A 91 9.50 3.55 -5.29
C VAL A 91 9.88 4.78 -4.45
N GLU A 92 10.50 4.61 -3.28
CA GLU A 92 10.94 5.75 -2.45
C GLU A 92 12.07 6.54 -3.13
N PHE A 93 12.97 5.85 -3.81
CA PHE A 93 14.03 6.45 -4.62
C PHE A 93 13.46 7.29 -5.76
N LEU A 94 12.51 6.75 -6.55
CA LEU A 94 11.86 7.48 -7.65
C LEU A 94 11.00 8.65 -7.18
N LEU A 95 10.42 8.56 -5.97
CA LEU A 95 9.65 9.64 -5.36
C LEU A 95 10.53 10.76 -4.77
N GLY A 96 11.86 10.57 -4.73
CA GLY A 96 12.80 11.53 -4.16
C GLY A 96 12.64 11.71 -2.64
N GLU A 97 12.01 10.74 -1.95
CA GLU A 97 11.85 10.76 -0.49
C GLU A 97 13.13 10.36 0.25
N ILE A 98 14.09 9.74 -0.45
CA ILE A 98 15.42 9.42 0.09
C ILE A 98 16.35 10.60 -0.24
N PRO A 99 16.78 11.40 0.74
CA PRO A 99 17.86 12.36 0.51
C PRO A 99 19.09 11.57 0.05
N GLU A 100 19.74 12.00 -1.05
CA GLU A 100 21.01 11.39 -1.42
C GLU A 100 21.96 11.49 -0.22
N GLU A 101 22.55 10.36 0.15
CA GLU A 101 23.59 10.27 1.18
C GLU A 101 24.81 11.07 0.71
N GLY A 102 24.74 12.39 0.86
CA GLY A 102 25.68 13.34 0.27
C GLY A 102 25.38 14.80 0.59
N ASP A 103 24.11 15.18 0.80
CA ASP A 103 23.71 16.53 1.20
C ASP A 103 23.44 16.60 2.72
N ALA A 104 24.48 16.38 3.51
CA ALA A 104 24.53 16.86 4.88
C ALA A 104 25.29 18.21 4.88
N PRO A 105 24.78 19.28 5.55
CA PRO A 105 25.45 20.57 5.63
C PRO A 105 26.78 20.52 6.40
#